data_AF-A0A836SP02-F1
#
_entry.id   AF-A0A836SP02-F1
#
_cell.length_a   1.000
_cell.length_b   1.000
_cell.length_c   1.000
_cell.angle_alpha   90.00
_cell.angle_beta   90.00
_cell.angle_gamma   90.00
#
_symmetry.space_group_name_H-M   'P 1'
#
loop_
_entity.id
_entity.type
_entity.pdbx_description
1 polymer ?
#
loop_
_entity_poly.entity_id
_entity_poly.type
_entity_poly.pdbx_seq_one_letter_code
_entity_poly.pdbx_strand_id
1 'polypeptide(L)' 'MATGVRLEGISKSFGQVRAVEDVNLEIAPGELFFLLGPSGCG' A
#
# COMPACT_ATOMS: atom_id res chain seq x y z
N MET A 1 9.87 18.88 -10.82
CA MET A 1 9.95 17.43 -11.14
C MET A 1 9.04 16.71 -10.15
N ALA A 2 8.20 15.79 -10.61
CA ALA A 2 7.32 15.03 -9.71
C ALA A 2 8.09 13.85 -9.08
N THR A 3 7.71 13.46 -7.87
CA THR A 3 8.30 12.33 -7.13
C THR A 3 7.35 11.15 -7.19
N GLY A 4 7.86 9.94 -7.40
CA GLY A 4 7.08 8.69 -7.34
C GLY A 4 6.93 8.18 -5.91
N VAL A 5 6.12 7.14 -5.73
CA VAL A 5 5.94 6.46 -4.44
C VAL A 5 6.44 5.02 -4.55
N ARG A 6 7.20 4.55 -3.56
CA ARG A 6 7.66 3.16 -3.47
C ARG A 6 7.43 2.63 -2.07
N LEU A 7 6.74 1.50 -1.97
CA LEU A 7 6.53 0.71 -0.77
C LEU A 7 7.21 -0.63 -0.95
N GLU A 8 8.02 -1.03 0.02
CA GLU A 8 8.75 -2.30 0.01
C GLU A 8 8.50 -3.04 1.33
N GLY A 9 7.99 -4.27 1.25
CA GLY A 9 7.79 -5.14 2.40
C GLY A 9 6.89 -4.58 3.49
N ILE A 10 5.93 -3.71 3.17
CA ILE A 10 5.12 -3.02 4.18
C ILE A 10 4.17 -4.01 4.85
N SER A 11 4.31 -4.13 6.17
CA SER A 11 3.46 -4.96 7.01
C SER A 11 2.92 -4.15 8.18
N LYS A 12 1.66 -4.36 8.56
CA LYS A 12 1.03 -3.70 9.70
C LYS A 12 0.10 -4.64 10.44
N SER A 13 0.25 -4.65 11.77
CA SER A 13 -0.65 -5.36 12.67
C SER A 13 -1.21 -4.43 13.74
N PHE A 14 -2.46 -4.71 14.14
CA PHE A 14 -3.15 -4.13 15.28
C PHE A 14 -3.45 -5.26 16.28
N GLY A 15 -2.60 -5.41 17.28
CA GLY A 15 -2.67 -6.57 18.17
C GLY A 15 -2.50 -7.88 17.40
N GLN A 16 -3.52 -8.73 17.46
CA GLN A 16 -3.55 -10.02 16.75
C GLN A 16 -4.01 -9.91 15.29
N VAL A 17 -4.57 -8.77 14.88
CA VAL A 17 -5.05 -8.57 13.51
C VAL A 17 -3.89 -8.11 12.64
N ARG A 18 -3.56 -8.89 11.61
CA ARG A 18 -2.64 -8.50 10.55
C ARG A 18 -3.44 -7.78 9.46
N ALA A 19 -3.27 -6.47 9.38
CA ALA A 19 -4.02 -5.60 8.47
C ALA A 19 -3.46 -5.71 7.04
N VAL A 20 -2.13 -5.54 6.93
CA VAL A 20 -1.39 -5.83 5.69
C VAL A 20 -0.13 -6.63 5.99
N GLU A 21 0.28 -7.44 5.02
CA GLU A 21 1.49 -8.26 5.06
C GLU A 21 2.24 -8.14 3.75
N ASP A 22 3.54 -7.83 3.84
CA ASP A 22 4.48 -7.81 2.71
C ASP A 22 3.95 -7.07 1.46
N VAL A 23 3.38 -5.87 1.68
CA VAL A 23 2.86 -5.05 0.59
C VAL A 23 4.01 -4.34 -0.12
N ASN A 24 4.08 -4.59 -1.43
CA ASN A 24 5.02 -3.99 -2.36
C ASN A 24 4.24 -3.20 -3.42
N LEU A 25 4.54 -1.92 -3.58
CA LEU A 25 3.81 -1.02 -4.50
C LEU A 25 4.77 0.02 -5.08
N GLU A 26 4.64 0.27 -6.37
CA GLU A 26 5.35 1.34 -7.07
C GLU A 26 4.34 2.20 -7.83
N ILE A 27 4.42 3.51 -7.67
CA ILE A 27 3.60 4.50 -8.37
C ILE A 27 4.54 5.51 -9.01
N ALA A 28 4.48 5.62 -10.33
CA ALA A 28 5.35 6.51 -11.09
C ALA A 28 5.00 8.00 -10.86
N PRO A 29 5.96 8.92 -11.04
CA PRO A 29 5.67 10.35 -10.97
C PRO A 29 4.56 10.77 -11.94
N GLY A 30 3.47 11.32 -11.40
CA GLY A 30 2.33 11.78 -12.20
C GLY A 30 1.31 10.69 -12.59
N GLU A 31 1.48 9.46 -12.09
CA GLU A 31 0.52 8.38 -12.28
C GLU A 31 -0.74 8.58 -11.42
N LEU A 32 -1.91 8.34 -12.03
CA LEU A 32 -3.18 8.29 -11.32
C LEU A 32 -3.46 6.85 -10.87
N PHE A 33 -3.46 6.62 -9.57
CA PHE A 33 -3.58 5.30 -8.96
C PHE A 33 -4.72 5.24 -7.95
N PHE A 34 -5.41 4.09 -7.87
CA PHE A 34 -6.49 3.83 -6.92
C PHE A 34 -6.32 2.45 -6.28
N LEU A 35 -6.57 2.38 -4.96
CA LEU A 35 -6.72 1.11 -4.23
C LEU A 35 -8.20 0.79 -4.07
N LEU A 36 -8.60 -0.41 -4.45
CA LEU A 36 -9.98 -0.89 -4.36
C LEU A 36 -10.03 -2.20 -3.59
N GLY A 37 -10.94 -2.28 -2.62
CA GLY A 37 -11.26 -3.52 -1.93
C GLY A 37 -12.46 -3.37 -1.00
N PRO A 38 -12.97 -4.50 -0.48
CA PRO A 38 -14.09 -4.52 0.46
C PRO A 38 -13.71 -3.92 1.82
N SER A 39 -14.72 -3.73 2.69
CA SER A 39 -14.49 -3.24 4.06
C SER A 39 -13.46 -4.11 4.79
N GLY A 40 -12.37 -3.50 5.27
CA GLY A 40 -11.31 -4.16 6.03
C GLY A 40 -10.27 -4.93 5.21
N CYS A 41 -10.14 -4.67 3.90
CA CYS A 41 -9.20 -5.40 3.01
C CYS A 41 -7.72 -5.05 3.15
N GLY A 42 -7.38 -4.10 4.02
CA GLY A 42 -6.01 -3.65 4.28
C GLY A 42 -5.96 -2.78 5.51
#